data_AF-A0AAP3GE73-F1
#
_entry.id   AF-A0AAP3GE73-F1
#
_cell.length_a   1.000
_cell.length_b   1.000
_cell.length_c   1.000
_cell.angle_alpha   90.00
_cell.angle_beta   90.00
_cell.angle_gamma   90.00
#
_symmetry.space_group_name_H-M   'P 1'
#
loop_
_entity.id
_entity.type
_entity.pdbx_description
1 polymer ?
#
loop_
_entity_poly.entity_id
_entity_poly.type
_entity_poly.pdbx_seq_one_letter_code
_entity_poly.pdbx_strand_id
1 'polypeptide(L)'
;MKNKTSRILMKGLGGVAAMFLLFGVAVNTLPGFVVAAENVPFLGSLVKVLQFNSGYANGGERTDGSNIKPITFKKEKDAEQIVINFTQGNKEWGETPQKTAPAFHVSYQENPYTMTFTLDGVRWFDNQTFEELKKSDLVADAYRLITLDDSSDRFVFVFKSPVKYEVGEYSNPAQIILNLSKDHQVQEKTVYSIRTAAYPLGEKLALIEEGLFEEKGVRVLKDSENMFYIEVGLFENMDEANRKVSEISEKYGSTFKEEYGKELNVFVEKRGK
;
A
#
# COMPACT_ATOMS: atom_id res chain seq x y z
N MET A 1 -58.66 -15.60 -51.89
CA MET A 1 -58.72 -14.81 -50.64
C MET A 1 -57.42 -15.03 -49.85
N LYS A 2 -56.68 -13.93 -49.60
CA LYS A 2 -55.69 -13.67 -48.52
C LYS A 2 -54.46 -14.62 -48.41
N ASN A 3 -53.26 -14.16 -48.79
CA ASN A 3 -52.23 -13.47 -47.97
C ASN A 3 -51.68 -14.37 -46.82
N LYS A 4 -50.39 -14.50 -46.49
CA LYS A 4 -49.21 -13.64 -46.61
C LYS A 4 -47.95 -14.45 -46.18
N THR A 5 -46.79 -13.96 -46.60
CA THR A 5 -45.41 -14.33 -46.27
C THR A 5 -45.01 -14.10 -44.80
N SER A 6 -44.21 -15.00 -44.19
CA SER A 6 -43.10 -14.70 -43.25
C SER A 6 -42.33 -16.00 -42.91
N ARG A 7 -41.10 -16.24 -43.39
CA ARG A 7 -39.78 -15.84 -42.86
C ARG A 7 -39.51 -16.23 -41.39
N ILE A 8 -38.49 -17.10 -41.24
CA ILE A 8 -37.35 -17.02 -40.30
C ILE A 8 -37.68 -17.34 -38.82
N LEU A 9 -36.90 -18.06 -38.01
CA LEU A 9 -35.81 -19.02 -38.16
C LEU A 9 -35.61 -19.51 -36.71
N MET A 10 -35.60 -20.82 -36.53
CA MET A 10 -35.50 -21.47 -35.23
C MET A 10 -34.06 -21.31 -34.71
N LYS A 11 -33.82 -20.43 -33.72
CA LYS A 11 -32.59 -20.38 -32.92
C LYS A 11 -32.90 -19.92 -31.50
N GLY A 12 -33.11 -20.87 -30.60
CA GLY A 12 -33.07 -20.67 -29.15
C GLY A 12 -31.98 -21.57 -28.58
N LEU A 13 -31.28 -21.07 -27.55
CA LEU A 13 -30.11 -21.62 -26.86
C LEU A 13 -28.76 -21.29 -27.50
N GLY A 14 -28.19 -20.16 -27.07
CA GLY A 14 -26.81 -19.76 -27.33
C GLY A 14 -26.37 -18.70 -26.33
N GLY A 15 -25.52 -19.11 -25.40
CA GLY A 15 -24.79 -18.36 -24.36
C GLY A 15 -24.99 -16.85 -24.23
N VAL A 16 -25.53 -16.43 -23.09
CA VAL A 16 -25.19 -15.12 -22.50
C VAL A 16 -23.97 -15.37 -21.60
N ALA A 17 -22.80 -15.46 -22.22
CA ALA A 17 -21.51 -15.42 -21.54
C ALA A 17 -20.53 -14.70 -22.46
N ALA A 18 -19.73 -13.81 -21.89
CA ALA A 18 -18.74 -12.93 -22.54
C ALA A 18 -19.30 -11.69 -23.24
N MET A 19 -19.66 -10.67 -22.45
CA MET A 19 -19.61 -9.28 -22.91
C MET A 19 -19.22 -8.34 -21.78
N PHE A 20 -17.98 -8.49 -21.28
CA PHE A 20 -17.27 -7.46 -20.49
C PHE A 20 -15.79 -7.44 -20.91
N LEU A 21 -15.52 -7.04 -22.15
CA LEU A 21 -14.14 -6.89 -22.67
C LEU A 21 -13.93 -5.54 -23.35
N LEU A 22 -14.43 -4.44 -22.78
CA LEU A 22 -14.10 -3.09 -23.24
C LEU A 22 -14.03 -2.08 -22.09
N PHE A 23 -12.97 -2.17 -21.29
CA PHE A 23 -12.33 -0.97 -20.73
C PHE A 23 -10.87 -0.98 -21.16
N GLY A 24 -10.66 -0.58 -22.42
CA GLY A 24 -9.36 -0.17 -22.93
C GLY A 24 -9.00 1.20 -22.36
N VAL A 25 -8.53 1.21 -21.12
CA VAL A 25 -7.38 2.06 -20.80
C VAL A 25 -6.20 1.11 -20.98
N ALA A 26 -5.13 1.56 -21.63
CA ALA A 26 -3.90 0.78 -21.78
C ALA A 26 -3.36 0.45 -20.38
N VAL A 27 -3.83 -0.64 -19.78
CA VAL A 27 -3.31 -1.14 -18.51
C VAL A 27 -1.93 -1.62 -18.90
N ASN A 28 -0.93 -0.87 -18.45
CA ASN A 28 0.49 -1.16 -18.61
C ASN A 28 0.83 -2.41 -17.77
N THR A 29 0.12 -3.51 -18.03
CA THR A 29 0.31 -4.81 -17.40
C THR A 29 1.67 -5.27 -17.86
N LEU A 30 2.60 -5.37 -16.91
CA LEU A 30 3.94 -5.82 -17.25
C LEU A 30 3.82 -7.30 -17.68
N PRO A 31 4.33 -7.68 -18.87
CA PRO A 31 4.13 -9.03 -19.42
C PRO A 31 4.52 -10.19 -18.50
N GLY A 32 5.41 -9.95 -17.53
CA GLY A 32 5.81 -10.93 -16.52
C GLY A 32 4.79 -11.17 -15.40
N PHE A 33 3.81 -10.29 -15.19
CA PHE A 33 2.89 -10.36 -14.06
C PHE A 33 1.62 -11.18 -14.33
N VAL A 34 1.19 -11.29 -15.59
CA VAL A 34 0.10 -12.22 -15.97
C VAL A 34 0.45 -13.67 -15.58
N VAL A 35 1.73 -14.04 -15.69
CA VAL A 35 2.23 -15.38 -15.31
C VAL A 35 2.25 -15.59 -13.79
N ALA A 36 2.58 -14.56 -13.00
CA ALA A 36 2.59 -14.66 -11.55
C ALA A 36 1.18 -14.87 -10.96
N ALA A 37 0.14 -14.35 -11.61
CA ALA A 37 -1.24 -14.49 -11.16
C ALA A 37 -1.80 -15.93 -11.32
N GLU A 38 -1.30 -16.74 -12.26
CA GLU A 38 -1.76 -18.13 -12.50
C GLU A 38 -1.56 -19.07 -11.29
N ASN A 39 -0.82 -18.61 -10.30
CA ASN A 39 -0.09 -19.43 -9.36
C ASN A 39 -0.48 -19.17 -7.89
N VAL A 40 -1.57 -18.42 -7.68
CA VAL A 40 -2.18 -18.10 -6.39
C VAL A 40 -3.28 -19.14 -6.09
N PRO A 41 -3.15 -19.96 -5.04
CA PRO A 41 -4.22 -20.85 -4.61
C PRO A 41 -5.46 -20.03 -4.24
N PHE A 42 -6.63 -20.43 -4.76
CA PHE A 42 -7.91 -19.75 -4.52
C PHE A 42 -7.93 -18.28 -4.96
N LEU A 43 -7.31 -17.98 -6.11
CA LEU A 43 -7.38 -16.64 -6.71
C LEU A 43 -8.84 -16.22 -6.91
N GLY A 44 -9.20 -15.07 -6.32
CA GLY A 44 -10.51 -14.48 -6.50
C GLY A 44 -10.75 -13.93 -7.91
N SER A 45 -11.89 -13.28 -8.10
CA SER A 45 -12.18 -12.48 -9.30
C SER A 45 -11.43 -11.15 -9.23
N LEU A 46 -10.60 -10.86 -10.24
CA LEU A 46 -9.95 -9.57 -10.39
C LEU A 46 -11.00 -8.46 -10.44
N VAL A 47 -10.93 -7.54 -9.48
CA VAL A 47 -11.77 -6.34 -9.43
C VAL A 47 -11.12 -5.24 -10.27
N LYS A 48 -9.84 -4.94 -9.99
CA LYS A 48 -9.06 -3.96 -10.74
C LYS A 48 -7.56 -4.11 -10.52
N VAL A 49 -6.79 -3.66 -11.51
CA VAL A 49 -5.37 -3.33 -11.35
C VAL A 49 -5.28 -1.85 -11.01
N LEU A 50 -4.65 -1.52 -9.89
CA LEU A 50 -4.57 -0.16 -9.38
C LEU A 50 -3.73 0.73 -10.30
N GLN A 51 -4.24 1.94 -10.55
CA GLN A 51 -3.52 2.98 -11.28
C GLN A 51 -2.92 3.96 -10.29
N PHE A 52 -1.59 4.02 -10.24
CA PHE A 52 -0.86 4.91 -9.34
C PHE A 52 -0.71 6.29 -9.95
N ASN A 53 -1.20 7.30 -9.24
CA ASN A 53 -1.04 8.71 -9.60
C ASN A 53 -0.10 9.35 -8.59
N SER A 54 1.06 9.83 -9.05
CA SER A 54 2.10 10.42 -8.18
C SER A 54 2.52 9.50 -7.02
N GLY A 55 2.54 8.19 -7.26
CA GLY A 55 2.87 7.19 -6.23
C GLY A 55 1.71 6.76 -5.33
N TYR A 56 0.47 7.23 -5.56
CA TYR A 56 -0.69 6.88 -4.72
C TYR A 56 -1.78 6.14 -5.51
N ALA A 57 -2.42 5.16 -4.90
CA ALA A 57 -3.61 4.50 -5.40
C ALA A 57 -4.53 4.04 -4.26
N ASN A 58 -5.83 3.89 -4.56
CA ASN A 58 -6.85 3.52 -3.58
C ASN A 58 -7.75 2.38 -4.10
N GLY A 59 -8.31 1.60 -3.19
CA GLY A 59 -9.26 0.53 -3.52
C GLY A 59 -10.07 0.03 -2.34
N GLY A 60 -10.72 -1.10 -2.57
CA GLY A 60 -11.61 -1.73 -1.60
C GLY A 60 -12.92 -0.98 -1.36
N GLU A 61 -13.67 -1.46 -0.38
CA GLU A 61 -14.97 -0.94 0.02
C GLU A 61 -15.05 -0.76 1.53
N ARG A 62 -15.97 0.08 2.02
CA ARG A 62 -16.18 0.24 3.46
C ARG A 62 -16.57 -1.11 4.08
N THR A 63 -15.78 -1.58 5.03
CA THR A 63 -16.01 -2.81 5.79
C THR A 63 -15.89 -2.52 7.28
N ASP A 64 -16.25 -3.49 8.11
CA ASP A 64 -16.03 -3.44 9.56
C ASP A 64 -15.76 -4.86 10.07
N GLY A 65 -14.81 -4.99 10.98
CA GLY A 65 -14.42 -6.29 11.53
C GLY A 65 -13.57 -7.15 10.60
N SER A 66 -12.89 -6.55 9.62
CA SER A 66 -11.97 -7.27 8.73
C SER A 66 -10.69 -7.64 9.48
N ASN A 67 -10.11 -8.79 9.16
CA ASN A 67 -8.82 -9.23 9.71
C ASN A 67 -7.83 -9.41 8.58
N ILE A 68 -6.59 -9.02 8.82
CA ILE A 68 -5.47 -9.32 7.95
C ILE A 68 -4.87 -10.65 8.38
N LYS A 69 -4.88 -11.62 7.47
CA LYS A 69 -4.18 -12.89 7.66
C LYS A 69 -2.68 -12.72 7.44
N PRO A 70 -1.84 -13.66 7.92
CA PRO A 70 -0.43 -13.64 7.60
C PRO A 70 -0.19 -13.49 6.10
N ILE A 71 0.67 -12.54 5.73
CA ILE A 71 0.98 -12.25 4.35
C ILE A 71 1.72 -13.44 3.78
N THR A 72 1.30 -13.90 2.61
CA THR A 72 1.97 -14.99 1.92
C THR A 72 2.89 -14.45 0.85
N PHE A 73 3.97 -15.18 0.61
CA PHE A 73 5.03 -14.82 -0.32
C PHE A 73 5.27 -15.98 -1.28
N LYS A 74 5.45 -15.65 -2.56
CA LYS A 74 5.90 -16.59 -3.58
C LYS A 74 6.96 -15.94 -4.45
N LYS A 75 7.96 -16.72 -4.83
CA LYS A 75 9.02 -16.31 -5.76
C LYS A 75 9.00 -17.21 -6.99
N GLU A 76 8.98 -16.59 -8.17
CA GLU A 76 9.04 -17.27 -9.46
C GLU A 76 10.08 -16.60 -10.36
N LYS A 77 11.24 -17.26 -10.52
CA LYS A 77 12.38 -16.72 -11.27
C LYS A 77 12.77 -15.32 -10.77
N ASP A 78 12.54 -14.31 -11.60
CA ASP A 78 12.90 -12.90 -11.36
C ASP A 78 11.71 -12.05 -10.84
N ALA A 79 10.56 -12.69 -10.60
CA ALA A 79 9.37 -12.05 -10.08
C ALA A 79 9.03 -12.58 -8.68
N GLU A 80 8.51 -11.69 -7.85
CA GLU A 80 8.00 -11.99 -6.52
C GLU A 80 6.54 -11.57 -6.42
N GLN A 81 5.79 -12.32 -5.63
CA GLN A 81 4.39 -12.07 -5.37
C GLN A 81 4.12 -12.09 -3.88
N ILE A 82 3.43 -11.05 -3.42
CA ILE A 82 3.01 -10.86 -2.04
C ILE A 82 1.48 -10.81 -2.04
N VAL A 83 0.85 -11.62 -1.20
CA VAL A 83 -0.62 -11.68 -1.11
C VAL A 83 -1.09 -11.33 0.29
N ILE A 84 -1.94 -10.31 0.38
CA ILE A 84 -2.62 -9.89 1.59
C ILE A 84 -4.04 -10.45 1.52
N ASN A 85 -4.39 -11.32 2.47
CA ASN A 85 -5.69 -11.99 2.51
C ASN A 85 -6.54 -11.46 3.66
N PHE A 86 -7.86 -11.39 3.42
CA PHE A 86 -8.81 -10.88 4.40
C PHE A 86 -9.83 -11.93 4.83
N THR A 87 -10.13 -11.92 6.13
CA THR A 87 -11.20 -12.74 6.72
C THR A 87 -12.05 -11.92 7.66
N GLN A 88 -13.27 -12.36 7.90
CA GLN A 88 -14.14 -11.80 8.93
C GLN A 88 -14.42 -12.84 10.02
N GLY A 89 -14.64 -12.39 11.25
CA GLY A 89 -14.86 -13.23 12.41
C GLY A 89 -13.59 -13.40 13.24
N ASN A 90 -13.49 -14.46 14.03
CA ASN A 90 -12.26 -14.75 14.78
C ASN A 90 -12.10 -16.27 14.95
N LYS A 91 -10.95 -16.69 15.45
CA LYS A 91 -10.64 -18.13 15.63
C LYS A 91 -11.63 -18.86 16.54
N GLU A 92 -12.32 -18.17 17.46
CA GLU A 92 -13.26 -18.77 18.40
C GLU A 92 -14.64 -19.00 17.80
N TRP A 93 -15.15 -18.04 17.01
CA TRP A 93 -16.50 -18.07 16.43
C TRP A 93 -16.53 -18.52 14.96
N GLY A 94 -15.35 -18.83 14.40
CA GLY A 94 -15.16 -19.16 13.01
C GLY A 94 -14.68 -17.96 12.19
N GLU A 95 -13.69 -18.19 11.34
CA GLU A 95 -13.23 -17.23 10.35
C GLU A 95 -13.79 -17.60 8.98
N THR A 96 -14.27 -16.61 8.25
CA THR A 96 -14.73 -16.79 6.87
C THR A 96 -13.95 -15.88 5.93
N PRO A 97 -13.61 -16.34 4.71
CA PRO A 97 -12.99 -15.48 3.72
C PRO A 97 -13.90 -14.30 3.40
N GLN A 98 -13.35 -13.10 3.43
CA GLN A 98 -14.09 -11.91 3.11
C GLN A 98 -14.34 -11.86 1.59
N LYS A 99 -15.45 -11.24 1.16
CA LYS A 99 -15.79 -11.17 -0.27
C LYS A 99 -15.17 -9.96 -0.96
N THR A 100 -15.09 -8.83 -0.28
CA THR A 100 -14.53 -7.56 -0.78
C THR A 100 -13.39 -7.10 0.12
N ALA A 101 -12.36 -6.49 -0.46
CA ALA A 101 -11.26 -5.95 0.33
C ALA A 101 -11.74 -4.75 1.18
N PRO A 102 -11.22 -4.57 2.41
CA PRO A 102 -11.45 -3.34 3.17
C PRO A 102 -11.00 -2.13 2.37
N ALA A 103 -11.60 -0.96 2.60
CA ALA A 103 -11.17 0.28 1.97
C ALA A 103 -9.69 0.51 2.29
N PHE A 104 -8.89 0.80 1.27
CA PHE A 104 -7.45 0.90 1.45
C PHE A 104 -6.83 1.98 0.57
N HIS A 105 -5.72 2.48 1.06
CA HIS A 105 -4.82 3.41 0.40
C HIS A 105 -3.44 2.76 0.33
N VAL A 106 -2.78 2.87 -0.82
CA VAL A 106 -1.41 2.42 -1.01
C VAL A 106 -0.56 3.55 -1.59
N SER A 107 0.59 3.79 -0.98
CA SER A 107 1.60 4.71 -1.50
C SER A 107 2.90 3.98 -1.81
N TYR A 108 3.55 4.32 -2.92
CA TYR A 108 4.92 3.96 -3.24
C TYR A 108 5.75 5.25 -3.30
N GLN A 109 6.79 5.31 -2.49
CA GLN A 109 7.66 6.47 -2.37
C GLN A 109 9.13 6.02 -2.40
N GLU A 110 10.00 6.87 -2.93
CA GLU A 110 11.43 6.60 -3.09
C GLU A 110 12.26 7.28 -1.97
N ASN A 111 13.52 6.88 -1.83
CA ASN A 111 14.50 7.48 -0.88
C ASN A 111 14.07 7.51 0.61
N PRO A 112 13.83 6.36 1.27
CA PRO A 112 13.98 4.99 0.76
C PRO A 112 12.77 4.49 -0.03
N TYR A 113 12.95 3.40 -0.79
CA TYR A 113 11.88 2.74 -1.53
C TYR A 113 10.94 2.03 -0.55
N THR A 114 9.73 2.57 -0.41
CA THR A 114 8.72 2.03 0.52
C THR A 114 7.37 1.94 -0.14
N MET A 115 6.64 0.86 0.14
CA MET A 115 5.21 0.77 -0.13
C MET A 115 4.44 0.73 1.19
N THR A 116 3.60 1.73 1.43
CA THR A 116 2.77 1.84 2.65
C THR A 116 1.33 1.49 2.31
N PHE A 117 0.74 0.58 3.07
CA PHE A 117 -0.68 0.26 3.00
C PHE A 117 -1.37 0.80 4.24
N THR A 118 -2.47 1.53 4.06
CA THR A 118 -3.42 1.92 5.11
C THR A 118 -4.76 1.27 4.77
N LEU A 119 -5.35 0.52 5.69
CA LEU A 119 -6.58 -0.24 5.48
C LEU A 119 -7.60 0.09 6.56
N ASP A 120 -8.78 0.50 6.15
CA ASP A 120 -9.87 0.94 7.02
C ASP A 120 -10.93 -0.16 7.17
N GLY A 121 -11.53 -0.25 8.35
CA GLY A 121 -12.42 -1.34 8.74
C GLY A 121 -11.70 -2.62 9.18
N VAL A 122 -10.41 -2.55 9.49
CA VAL A 122 -9.59 -3.67 9.97
C VAL A 122 -9.51 -3.64 11.51
N ARG A 123 -9.71 -4.79 12.15
CA ARG A 123 -9.73 -4.94 13.61
C ARG A 123 -8.61 -5.82 14.16
N TRP A 124 -8.14 -6.79 13.36
CA TRP A 124 -7.07 -7.68 13.78
C TRP A 124 -5.99 -7.79 12.70
N PHE A 125 -4.76 -7.65 13.18
CA PHE A 125 -3.52 -7.80 12.43
C PHE A 125 -2.64 -8.82 13.14
N ASP A 126 -2.31 -9.94 12.49
CA ASP A 126 -1.56 -11.02 13.13
C ASP A 126 -0.10 -10.61 13.42
N ASN A 127 0.45 -11.00 14.57
CA ASN A 127 1.82 -10.64 14.95
C ASN A 127 2.89 -11.29 14.05
N GLN A 128 2.57 -12.40 13.38
CA GLN A 128 3.47 -13.11 12.47
C GLN A 128 3.27 -12.69 11.01
N THR A 129 2.53 -11.60 10.77
CA THR A 129 2.06 -11.26 9.44
C THR A 129 3.17 -11.11 8.41
N PHE A 130 4.37 -10.64 8.79
CA PHE A 130 5.47 -10.38 7.86
C PHE A 130 6.51 -11.51 7.77
N GLU A 131 6.36 -12.62 8.49
CA GLU A 131 7.42 -13.63 8.62
C GLU A 131 7.86 -14.22 7.27
N GLU A 132 6.91 -14.47 6.36
CA GLU A 132 7.19 -15.00 5.04
C GLU A 132 7.98 -14.02 4.15
N LEU A 133 7.88 -12.71 4.39
CA LEU A 133 8.59 -11.69 3.61
C LEU A 133 10.11 -11.72 3.85
N LYS A 134 10.59 -12.36 4.92
CA LYS A 134 12.03 -12.58 5.14
C LYS A 134 12.69 -13.43 4.05
N LYS A 135 11.89 -14.16 3.26
CA LYS A 135 12.35 -14.99 2.13
C LYS A 135 12.52 -14.19 0.83
N SER A 136 12.10 -12.92 0.82
CA SER A 136 12.16 -12.05 -0.36
C SER A 136 13.57 -11.54 -0.65
N ASP A 137 13.95 -11.57 -1.92
CA ASP A 137 15.16 -10.92 -2.41
C ASP A 137 14.96 -9.40 -2.52
N LEU A 138 13.72 -8.92 -2.65
CA LEU A 138 13.40 -7.52 -2.93
C LEU A 138 13.00 -6.71 -1.68
N VAL A 139 12.35 -7.33 -0.70
CA VAL A 139 11.92 -6.70 0.55
C VAL A 139 13.07 -6.73 1.55
N ALA A 140 13.51 -5.55 1.97
CA ALA A 140 14.52 -5.35 2.99
C ALA A 140 13.94 -5.54 4.40
N ASP A 141 12.72 -5.05 4.60
CA ASP A 141 12.06 -5.00 5.90
C ASP A 141 10.55 -4.81 5.71
N ALA A 142 9.77 -5.19 6.73
CA ALA A 142 8.34 -4.95 6.78
C ALA A 142 7.89 -4.73 8.22
N TYR A 143 7.12 -3.67 8.45
CA TYR A 143 6.69 -3.31 9.79
C TYR A 143 5.30 -2.68 9.82
N ARG A 144 4.60 -2.91 10.94
CA ARG A 144 3.33 -2.25 11.25
C ARG A 144 3.62 -0.87 11.84
N LEU A 145 2.81 0.11 11.49
CA LEU A 145 2.79 1.43 12.07
C LEU A 145 1.67 1.53 13.09
N ILE A 146 1.87 2.36 14.10
CA ILE A 146 0.77 2.77 14.97
C ILE A 146 -0.13 3.74 14.22
N THR A 147 -1.42 3.65 14.51
CA THR A 147 -2.47 4.61 14.14
C THR A 147 -3.33 4.86 15.37
N LEU A 148 -3.88 6.07 15.49
CA LEU A 148 -4.81 6.44 16.56
C LEU A 148 -6.27 6.15 16.19
N ASP A 149 -6.52 5.67 14.97
CA ASP A 149 -7.79 5.12 14.53
C ASP A 149 -7.89 3.62 14.84
N ASP A 150 -8.79 3.24 15.75
CA ASP A 150 -9.03 1.85 16.20
C ASP A 150 -9.69 0.94 15.15
N SER A 151 -10.02 1.51 14.00
CA SER A 151 -10.65 0.85 12.87
C SER A 151 -9.76 0.89 11.63
N SER A 152 -8.51 1.33 11.76
CA SER A 152 -7.54 1.35 10.66
C SER A 152 -6.28 0.57 11.03
N ASP A 153 -5.63 0.02 10.01
CA ASP A 153 -4.34 -0.64 10.15
C ASP A 153 -3.38 -0.15 9.08
N ARG A 154 -2.13 0.09 9.47
CA ARG A 154 -1.10 0.61 8.56
C ARG A 154 0.19 -0.17 8.67
N PHE A 155 0.78 -0.50 7.53
CA PHE A 155 2.09 -1.17 7.47
C PHE A 155 2.89 -0.75 6.26
N VAL A 156 4.20 -0.98 6.32
CA VAL A 156 5.17 -0.57 5.32
C VAL A 156 5.99 -1.77 4.89
N PHE A 157 6.19 -1.90 3.58
CA PHE A 157 7.25 -2.72 2.99
C PHE A 157 8.39 -1.81 2.56
N VAL A 158 9.61 -2.11 2.99
CA VAL A 158 10.84 -1.43 2.57
C VAL A 158 11.52 -2.31 1.52
N PHE A 159 11.89 -1.75 0.37
CA PHE A 159 12.58 -2.47 -0.69
C PHE A 159 14.09 -2.22 -0.68
N LYS A 160 14.87 -3.24 -1.01
CA LYS A 160 16.35 -3.19 -1.06
C LYS A 160 16.87 -2.36 -2.24
N SER A 161 16.05 -2.16 -3.26
CA SER A 161 16.38 -1.48 -4.51
C SER A 161 15.10 -0.98 -5.18
N PRO A 162 15.20 -0.16 -6.24
CA PRO A 162 14.06 0.12 -7.10
C PRO A 162 13.35 -1.16 -7.57
N VAL A 163 12.02 -1.12 -7.57
CA VAL A 163 11.17 -2.23 -8.01
C VAL A 163 10.14 -1.76 -9.03
N LYS A 164 9.86 -2.61 -10.01
CA LYS A 164 8.64 -2.52 -10.81
C LYS A 164 7.55 -3.25 -10.04
N TYR A 165 6.38 -2.63 -9.94
CA TYR A 165 5.28 -3.18 -9.15
C TYR A 165 3.95 -3.10 -9.88
N GLU A 166 3.06 -4.04 -9.54
CA GLU A 166 1.65 -4.03 -9.93
C GLU A 166 0.84 -4.45 -8.71
N VAL A 167 -0.21 -3.69 -8.39
CA VAL A 167 -1.13 -4.00 -7.29
C VAL A 167 -2.50 -4.33 -7.86
N GLY A 168 -2.96 -5.56 -7.64
CA GLY A 168 -4.28 -6.03 -8.02
C GLY A 168 -5.19 -6.19 -6.80
N GLU A 169 -6.44 -5.75 -6.96
CA GLU A 169 -7.52 -6.00 -6.01
C GLU A 169 -8.39 -7.15 -6.53
N TYR A 170 -8.67 -8.12 -5.67
CA TYR A 170 -9.47 -9.31 -5.98
C TYR A 170 -10.62 -9.46 -4.99
N SER A 171 -11.69 -10.11 -5.44
CA SER A 171 -12.90 -10.40 -4.66
C SER A 171 -13.26 -11.89 -4.72
N ASN A 172 -13.95 -12.40 -3.70
CA ASN A 172 -14.40 -13.80 -3.62
C ASN A 172 -13.27 -14.86 -3.86
N PRO A 173 -12.27 -14.97 -2.97
CA PRO A 173 -12.09 -14.19 -1.73
C PRO A 173 -11.39 -12.85 -1.96
N ALA A 174 -11.54 -11.95 -1.00
CA ALA A 174 -10.91 -10.64 -0.97
C ALA A 174 -9.40 -10.77 -0.81
N GLN A 175 -8.64 -10.19 -1.74
CA GLN A 175 -7.18 -10.18 -1.70
C GLN A 175 -6.63 -8.87 -2.28
N ILE A 176 -5.50 -8.43 -1.75
CA ILE A 176 -4.59 -7.50 -2.44
C ILE A 176 -3.36 -8.29 -2.84
N ILE A 177 -3.03 -8.27 -4.13
CA ILE A 177 -1.88 -8.98 -4.68
C ILE A 177 -0.90 -7.94 -5.20
N LEU A 178 0.32 -7.96 -4.66
CA LEU A 178 1.43 -7.14 -5.07
C LEU A 178 2.42 -8.04 -5.84
N ASN A 179 2.54 -7.79 -7.14
CA ASN A 179 3.57 -8.41 -7.96
C ASN A 179 4.77 -7.46 -8.08
N LEU A 180 5.98 -8.00 -7.96
CA LEU A 180 7.24 -7.26 -7.88
C LEU A 180 8.29 -7.86 -8.80
N SER A 181 9.14 -7.00 -9.37
CA SER A 181 10.40 -7.39 -9.99
C SER A 181 11.43 -6.26 -9.83
N LYS A 182 12.71 -6.55 -10.02
CA LYS A 182 13.75 -5.51 -9.93
C LYS A 182 13.56 -4.46 -11.03
N ASP A 183 13.70 -3.19 -10.68
CA ASP A 183 13.87 -2.14 -11.69
C ASP A 183 15.36 -1.81 -11.85
N HIS A 184 15.90 -2.15 -13.01
CA HIS A 184 17.30 -1.90 -13.36
C HIS A 184 17.55 -0.52 -13.98
N GLN A 185 16.50 0.27 -14.23
CA GLN A 185 16.59 1.53 -14.96
C GLN A 185 16.65 2.77 -14.07
N VAL A 186 16.29 2.64 -12.79
CA VAL A 186 16.25 3.76 -11.85
C VAL A 186 17.65 3.99 -11.26
N GLN A 187 18.14 5.22 -11.41
CA GLN A 187 19.37 5.66 -10.78
C GLN A 187 19.04 6.44 -9.51
N GLU A 188 19.64 6.05 -8.39
CA GLU A 188 19.52 6.77 -7.13
C GLU A 188 20.13 8.17 -7.25
N LYS A 189 19.37 9.17 -6.78
CA LYS A 189 19.81 10.57 -6.72
C LYS A 189 20.09 10.96 -5.28
N THR A 190 21.01 11.89 -5.09
CA THR A 190 21.12 12.60 -3.81
C THR A 190 19.85 13.39 -3.54
N VAL A 191 19.28 13.23 -2.36
CA VAL A 191 18.12 14.01 -1.90
C VAL A 191 18.31 14.44 -0.45
N TYR A 192 17.53 15.42 -0.02
CA TYR A 192 17.54 15.99 1.31
C TYR A 192 16.16 15.76 1.94
N SER A 193 16.12 14.84 2.90
CA SER A 193 14.91 14.50 3.66
C SER A 193 14.77 15.45 4.84
N ILE A 194 13.59 16.00 5.03
CA ILE A 194 13.24 16.71 6.26
C ILE A 194 12.59 15.69 7.18
N ARG A 195 13.20 15.46 8.33
CA ARG A 195 12.70 14.49 9.29
C ARG A 195 12.72 15.02 10.72
N THR A 196 11.86 14.42 11.53
CA THR A 196 11.93 14.56 12.98
C THR A 196 13.07 13.74 13.58
N ALA A 197 13.38 14.00 14.85
CA ALA A 197 14.14 13.07 15.68
C ALA A 197 13.48 11.67 15.70
N ALA A 198 14.26 10.64 16.00
CA ALA A 198 13.76 9.28 16.10
C ALA A 198 13.08 9.03 17.47
N TYR A 199 12.02 8.23 17.47
CA TYR A 199 11.21 7.88 18.63
C TYR A 199 10.87 6.38 18.62
N PRO A 200 10.65 5.75 19.79
CA PRO A 200 10.11 4.40 19.82
C PRO A 200 8.72 4.35 19.17
N LEU A 201 8.35 3.22 18.60
CA LEU A 201 6.99 2.99 18.12
C LEU A 201 6.02 3.07 19.30
N GLY A 202 5.02 3.94 19.21
CA GLY A 202 4.01 4.11 20.25
C GLY A 202 3.22 5.39 20.09
N GLU A 203 2.30 5.62 21.01
CA GLU A 203 1.33 6.73 20.96
C GLU A 203 2.01 8.09 20.78
N LYS A 204 3.18 8.28 21.40
CA LYS A 204 3.98 9.51 21.23
C LYS A 204 4.32 9.78 19.76
N LEU A 205 4.72 8.76 19.00
CA LEU A 205 5.04 8.92 17.58
C LEU A 205 3.78 9.31 16.79
N ALA A 206 2.65 8.66 17.09
CA ALA A 206 1.38 8.91 16.43
C ALA A 206 0.88 10.34 16.67
N LEU A 207 0.99 10.84 17.90
CA LEU A 207 0.66 12.23 18.25
C LEU A 207 1.51 13.25 17.49
N ILE A 208 2.80 12.97 17.30
CA ILE A 208 3.68 13.86 16.52
C ILE A 208 3.29 13.84 15.05
N GLU A 209 2.92 12.68 14.51
CA GLU A 209 2.44 12.56 13.14
C GLU A 209 1.12 13.31 12.93
N GLU A 210 0.16 13.16 13.85
CA GLU A 210 -1.10 13.91 13.82
C GLU A 210 -0.89 15.41 13.91
N GLY A 211 0.04 15.89 14.74
CA GLY A 211 0.37 17.31 14.81
C GLY A 211 0.90 17.89 13.48
N LEU A 212 1.32 17.04 12.54
CA LEU A 212 1.81 17.41 11.21
C LEU A 212 0.77 17.14 10.10
N PHE A 213 -0.51 16.91 10.44
CA PHE A 213 -1.54 16.49 9.49
C PHE A 213 -1.78 17.44 8.29
N GLU A 214 -1.47 18.73 8.43
CA GLU A 214 -1.61 19.69 7.32
C GLU A 214 -0.48 19.58 6.29
N GLU A 215 0.64 18.93 6.65
CA GLU A 215 1.75 18.71 5.74
C GLU A 215 1.44 17.54 4.79
N LYS A 216 1.74 17.74 3.51
CA LYS A 216 1.47 16.74 2.47
C LYS A 216 2.66 15.82 2.29
N GLY A 217 2.38 14.54 2.03
CA GLY A 217 3.42 13.56 1.73
C GLY A 217 4.21 13.07 2.95
N VAL A 218 3.71 13.38 4.15
CA VAL A 218 4.27 12.89 5.41
C VAL A 218 4.24 11.37 5.45
N ARG A 219 5.33 10.75 5.88
CA ARG A 219 5.40 9.30 6.12
C ARG A 219 6.26 8.95 7.33
N VAL A 220 5.94 7.81 7.94
CA VAL A 220 6.71 7.27 9.07
C VAL A 220 7.68 6.20 8.56
N LEU A 221 8.95 6.37 8.90
CA LEU A 221 10.03 5.49 8.49
C LEU A 221 10.78 4.95 9.72
N LYS A 222 11.29 3.73 9.59
CA LYS A 222 12.12 3.08 10.62
C LYS A 222 13.60 3.24 10.28
N ASP A 223 14.41 3.53 11.29
CA ASP A 223 15.87 3.55 11.17
C ASP A 223 16.52 2.20 11.56
N SER A 224 17.84 2.14 11.46
CA SER A 224 18.63 0.93 11.76
C SER A 224 18.63 0.54 13.24
N GLU A 225 18.22 1.43 14.14
CA GLU A 225 18.13 1.18 15.58
C GLU A 225 16.73 0.71 16.00
N ASN A 226 15.85 0.42 15.03
CA ASN A 226 14.42 0.13 15.24
C ASN A 226 13.66 1.30 15.89
N MET A 227 14.15 2.51 15.72
CA MET A 227 13.44 3.74 16.08
C MET A 227 12.74 4.29 14.84
N PHE A 228 11.76 5.16 15.06
CA PHE A 228 10.88 5.66 14.01
C PHE A 228 10.92 7.17 13.96
N TYR A 229 10.88 7.71 12.76
CA TYR A 229 10.85 9.15 12.54
C TYR A 229 9.80 9.48 11.48
N ILE A 230 9.39 10.74 11.48
CA ILE A 230 8.43 11.27 10.54
C ILE A 230 9.22 12.05 9.50
N GLU A 231 9.15 11.61 8.25
CA GLU A 231 9.61 12.39 7.10
C GLU A 231 8.48 13.32 6.66
N VAL A 232 8.79 14.60 6.59
CA VAL A 232 7.85 15.68 6.25
C VAL A 232 8.00 16.09 4.78
N GLY A 233 9.14 15.77 4.16
CA GLY A 233 9.34 16.02 2.73
C GLY A 233 10.73 15.61 2.23
N LEU A 234 10.86 15.56 0.91
CA LEU A 234 12.09 15.25 0.18
C LEU A 234 12.38 16.36 -0.82
N PHE A 235 13.62 16.81 -0.87
CA PHE A 235 14.07 17.92 -1.72
C PHE A 235 15.33 17.53 -2.49
N GLU A 236 15.47 18.04 -3.72
CA GLU A 236 16.71 17.87 -4.50
C GLU A 236 17.80 18.86 -4.07
N ASN A 237 17.44 19.90 -3.32
CA ASN A 237 18.32 21.00 -2.91
C ASN A 237 18.32 21.19 -1.38
N MET A 238 19.52 21.30 -0.79
CA MET A 238 19.74 21.55 0.63
C MET A 238 19.16 22.89 1.10
N ASP A 239 19.24 23.95 0.30
CA ASP A 239 18.72 25.27 0.67
C ASP A 239 17.19 25.28 0.77
N GLU A 240 16.52 24.54 -0.12
CA GLU A 240 15.07 24.35 -0.05
C GLU A 240 14.66 23.53 1.17
N ALA A 241 15.39 22.45 1.45
CA ALA A 241 15.16 21.64 2.63
C ALA A 241 15.33 22.44 3.93
N ASN A 242 16.39 23.25 4.03
CA ASN A 242 16.64 24.10 5.19
C ASN A 242 15.55 25.17 5.38
N ARG A 243 15.09 25.79 4.28
CA ARG A 243 13.98 26.75 4.35
C ARG A 243 12.72 26.10 4.90
N LYS A 244 12.39 24.91 4.40
CA LYS A 244 11.22 24.16 4.86
C LYS A 244 11.36 23.69 6.31
N VAL A 245 12.57 23.36 6.78
CA VAL A 245 12.81 23.12 8.22
C VAL A 245 12.44 24.36 9.07
N SER A 246 12.84 25.56 8.65
CA SER A 246 12.47 26.80 9.34
C SER A 246 10.96 27.03 9.31
N GLU A 247 10.30 26.83 8.16
CA GLU A 247 8.84 26.95 8.03
C GLU A 247 8.09 25.98 8.96
N ILE A 248 8.51 24.71 9.03
CA ILE A 248 7.90 23.71 9.91
C ILE A 248 8.12 24.10 11.39
N SER A 249 9.33 24.55 11.74
CA SER A 249 9.65 24.94 13.12
C SER A 249 8.84 26.16 13.57
N GLU A 250 8.67 27.16 12.69
CA GLU A 250 7.87 28.35 12.97
C GLU A 250 6.38 28.03 13.06
N LYS A 251 5.87 27.20 12.14
CA LYS A 251 4.44 26.86 12.06
C LYS A 251 3.98 26.00 13.23
N TYR A 252 4.80 25.02 13.64
CA TYR A 252 4.37 23.98 14.58
C TYR A 252 5.08 24.05 15.94
N GLY A 253 6.18 24.79 16.07
CA GLY A 253 7.00 24.79 17.28
C GLY A 253 6.26 25.17 18.55
N SER A 254 5.42 26.21 18.50
CA SER A 254 4.58 26.63 19.64
C SER A 254 3.49 25.62 19.95
N THR A 255 2.76 25.14 18.94
CA THR A 255 1.71 24.12 19.09
C THR A 255 2.26 22.85 19.74
N PHE A 256 3.42 22.36 19.29
CA PHE A 256 4.06 21.20 19.88
C PHE A 256 4.43 21.41 21.36
N LYS A 257 4.89 22.61 21.69
CA LYS A 257 5.25 22.97 23.06
C LYS A 257 4.03 23.10 23.96
N GLU A 258 2.94 23.68 23.46
CA GLU A 258 1.73 23.96 24.23
C GLU A 258 0.84 22.72 24.37
N GLU A 259 0.58 22.00 23.29
CA GLU A 259 -0.35 20.87 23.26
C GLU A 259 0.29 19.55 23.67
N TYR A 260 1.57 19.36 23.33
CA TYR A 260 2.28 18.10 23.58
C TYR A 260 3.40 18.23 24.62
N GLY A 261 3.62 19.44 25.15
CA GLY A 261 4.63 19.73 26.18
C GLY A 261 6.07 19.56 25.69
N LYS A 262 6.33 19.64 24.37
CA LYS A 262 7.62 19.23 23.78
C LYS A 262 8.07 20.13 22.64
N GLU A 263 9.37 20.23 22.44
CA GLU A 263 9.93 20.90 21.27
C GLU A 263 9.88 19.95 20.06
N LEU A 264 9.35 20.45 18.93
CA LEU A 264 9.42 19.78 17.66
C LEU A 264 10.82 19.96 17.06
N ASN A 265 11.62 18.90 17.10
CA ASN A 265 12.94 18.89 16.49
C ASN A 265 12.86 18.32 15.08
N VAL A 266 13.00 19.19 14.08
CA VAL A 266 13.09 18.83 12.65
C VAL A 266 14.43 19.26 12.07
N PHE A 267 15.00 18.44 11.20
CA PHE A 267 16.29 18.70 10.58
C PHE A 267 16.38 18.06 9.20
N VAL A 268 17.38 18.50 8.44
CA VAL A 268 17.69 17.95 7.12
C VAL A 268 18.65 16.77 7.26
N GLU A 269 18.28 15.65 6.65
CA GLU A 269 19.12 14.47 6.47
C GLU A 269 19.44 14.29 4.98
N LYS A 270 20.73 14.26 4.64
CA LYS A 270 21.17 13.94 3.29
C LYS A 270 21.04 12.42 3.05
N ARG A 271 20.40 12.03 1.94
CA ARG A 271 20.24 10.64 1.49
C ARG A 271 20.74 10.45 0.06
N GLY A 272 21.02 9.20 -0.30
CA GLY A 272 21.61 8.84 -1.59
C GLY A 272 23.13 9.00 -1.60
N LYS A 273 23.75 8.66 -2.75
CA LYS A 273 25.20 8.85 -2.96
C LYS A 273 25.56 10.33 -3.08
#